data_AF-A0A800CN82-F1
#
_entry.id   AF-A0A800CN82-F1
#
_cell.length_a   1.000
_cell.length_b   1.000
_cell.length_c   1.000
_cell.angle_alpha   90.00
_cell.angle_beta   90.00
_cell.angle_gamma   90.00
#
_symmetry.space_group_name_H-M   'P 1'
#
loop_
_entity.id
_entity.type
_entity.pdbx_description
1 polymer ?
#
loop_
_entity_poly.entity_id
_entity_poly.type
_entity_poly.pdbx_seq_one_letter_code
_entity_poly.pdbx_strand_id
1 'polypeptide(L)'
;MSLHRCPESERRPPRGSKGRRWRCSALQMSWGKGMKRVPIRTCIGCGRKSQKWDFIRIGHTKDGRLLISLEAKGEGRGAYVCPNQRCIQAAMNPKKLNKFLRTQLDQDRINSLKAQLLELLGKSRGGIDNGKIQKENGESPYD
;
A
#
# COMPACT_ATOMS: atom_id res chain seq x y z
N MET A 1 -37.73 -16.20 -25.55
CA MET A 1 -36.27 -16.15 -25.76
C MET A 1 -35.60 -16.87 -24.60
N SER A 2 -35.54 -18.20 -24.67
CA SER A 2 -34.97 -19.04 -23.62
C SER A 2 -33.45 -18.93 -23.65
N LEU A 3 -32.88 -18.31 -22.62
CA LEU A 3 -31.44 -18.32 -22.40
C LEU A 3 -31.02 -19.78 -22.21
N HIS A 4 -30.38 -20.37 -23.23
CA HIS A 4 -29.80 -21.70 -23.15
C HIS A 4 -28.79 -21.72 -22.01
N ARG A 5 -29.17 -22.39 -20.92
CA ARG A 5 -28.33 -22.53 -19.73
C ARG A 5 -27.23 -23.53 -20.06
N CYS A 6 -25.98 -23.10 -19.95
CA CYS A 6 -24.81 -23.92 -20.24
C CYS A 6 -24.79 -25.17 -19.30
N PRO A 7 -24.62 -26.39 -19.84
CA PRO A 7 -24.67 -27.63 -19.07
C PRO A 7 -23.60 -27.68 -17.97
N GLU A 8 -23.92 -28.33 -16.85
CA GLU A 8 -23.12 -28.27 -15.61
C GLU A 8 -21.70 -28.84 -15.74
N SER A 9 -21.49 -29.77 -16.68
CA SER A 9 -20.19 -30.36 -17.01
C SER A 9 -19.19 -29.39 -17.67
N GLU A 10 -19.67 -28.29 -18.27
CA GLU A 10 -18.84 -27.30 -18.96
C GLU A 10 -18.54 -26.06 -18.11
N ARG A 11 -19.06 -26.01 -16.87
CA ARG A 11 -18.77 -24.89 -15.97
C ARG A 11 -17.34 -25.01 -15.46
N ARG A 12 -16.56 -23.93 -15.60
CA ARG A 12 -15.24 -23.86 -14.95
C ARG A 12 -15.40 -24.04 -13.43
N PRO A 13 -14.59 -24.90 -12.79
CA PRO A 13 -14.60 -25.00 -11.33
C PRO A 13 -14.21 -23.63 -10.72
N PRO A 14 -14.76 -23.26 -9.56
CA PRO A 14 -14.37 -22.03 -8.88
C PRO A 14 -12.87 -22.08 -8.60
N ARG A 15 -12.21 -20.92 -8.73
CA ARG A 15 -10.78 -20.75 -8.49
C ARG A 15 -10.46 -21.26 -7.06
N GLY A 16 -9.92 -22.48 -6.96
CA GLY A 16 -9.53 -23.10 -5.68
C GLY A 16 -10.25 -24.38 -5.24
N SER A 17 -10.75 -25.25 -6.14
CA SER A 17 -11.14 -26.61 -5.75
C SER A 17 -9.88 -27.46 -5.40
N LYS A 18 -9.73 -27.74 -4.11
CA LYS A 18 -8.60 -28.43 -3.48
C LYS A 18 -8.52 -29.92 -3.89
N GLY A 19 -7.30 -30.42 -4.03
CA GLY A 19 -6.97 -31.86 -4.11
C GLY A 19 -5.92 -32.09 -5.20
N ARG A 20 -4.62 -32.20 -4.89
CA ARG A 20 -4.03 -33.32 -4.16
C ARG A 20 -2.84 -32.86 -3.31
N ARG A 21 -2.87 -33.34 -2.06
CA ARG A 21 -1.76 -33.39 -1.12
C ARG A 21 -0.63 -34.22 -1.73
N TRP A 22 0.42 -33.59 -2.23
CA TRP A 22 1.68 -34.28 -2.47
C TRP A 22 2.50 -34.23 -1.19
N ARG A 23 2.50 -35.38 -0.51
CA ARG A 23 3.50 -35.77 0.47
C ARG A 23 4.72 -36.16 -0.38
N CYS A 24 5.63 -35.22 -0.64
CA CYS A 24 7.00 -35.59 -1.02
C CYS A 24 7.82 -35.60 0.27
N SER A 25 8.39 -36.77 0.53
CA SER A 25 9.10 -37.16 1.73
C SER A 25 10.23 -36.20 2.08
N ALA A 26 10.42 -36.08 3.40
CA ALA A 26 11.68 -35.80 4.07
C ALA A 26 12.89 -35.62 3.14
N LEU A 27 13.21 -34.37 2.82
CA LEU A 27 14.58 -33.90 2.84
C LEU A 27 14.56 -32.51 3.47
N GLN A 28 15.30 -32.37 4.57
CA GLN A 28 15.54 -31.10 5.24
C GLN A 28 16.08 -30.09 4.22
N MET A 29 15.24 -29.18 3.76
CA MET A 29 15.71 -27.96 3.13
C MET A 29 15.45 -26.87 4.15
N SER A 30 16.48 -26.55 4.93
CA SER A 30 16.53 -25.34 5.72
C SER A 30 16.29 -24.18 4.76
N TRP A 31 15.15 -23.51 4.89
CA TRP A 31 14.89 -22.28 4.18
C TRP A 31 15.86 -21.26 4.77
N GLY A 32 17.03 -21.15 4.15
CA GLY A 32 18.02 -20.12 4.45
C GLY A 32 17.28 -18.79 4.56
N LYS A 33 17.51 -18.11 5.68
CA LYS A 33 16.93 -16.79 5.98
C LYS A 33 17.56 -15.75 5.06
N GLY A 34 17.32 -15.88 3.75
CA GLY A 34 17.79 -14.97 2.72
C GLY A 34 17.18 -13.60 2.95
N MET A 35 17.99 -12.56 2.71
CA MET A 35 17.60 -11.16 2.81
C MET A 35 16.25 -10.96 2.11
N LYS A 36 15.19 -10.72 2.88
CA LYS A 36 13.84 -10.59 2.34
C LYS A 36 13.81 -9.37 1.44
N ARG A 37 13.69 -9.58 0.13
CA ARG A 37 13.54 -8.48 -0.84
C ARG A 37 12.36 -7.61 -0.40
N VAL A 38 12.62 -6.32 -0.18
CA VAL A 38 11.60 -5.36 0.23
C VAL A 38 10.57 -5.25 -0.91
N PRO A 39 9.27 -5.46 -0.64
CA PRO A 39 8.25 -5.37 -1.68
C PRO A 39 8.12 -3.93 -2.17
N ILE A 40 8.17 -3.76 -3.48
CA ILE A 40 7.89 -2.49 -4.14
C ILE A 40 6.37 -2.28 -4.18
N ARG A 41 5.93 -1.07 -3.83
CA ARG A 41 4.51 -0.66 -3.82
C ARG A 41 4.31 0.56 -4.69
N THR A 42 3.07 0.72 -5.17
CA THR A 42 2.68 1.84 -6.03
C THR A 42 1.81 2.81 -5.25
N CYS A 43 2.14 4.10 -5.31
CA CYS A 43 1.32 5.16 -4.72
C CYS A 43 0.04 5.39 -5.51
N ILE A 44 -1.10 5.56 -4.84
CA ILE A 44 -2.39 5.85 -5.47
C ILE A 44 -2.50 7.29 -5.97
N GLY A 45 -1.76 8.21 -5.34
CA GLY A 45 -1.72 9.62 -5.72
C GLY A 45 -0.89 9.87 -6.97
N CYS A 46 0.41 9.56 -6.92
CA CYS A 46 1.36 9.85 -7.99
C CYS A 46 1.69 8.67 -8.91
N GLY A 47 1.28 7.44 -8.60
CA GLY A 47 1.59 6.26 -9.42
C GLY A 47 3.05 5.80 -9.37
N ARG A 48 3.92 6.46 -8.60
CA ARG A 48 5.33 6.05 -8.45
C ARG A 48 5.48 4.76 -7.66
N LYS A 49 6.49 3.97 -8.03
CA LYS A 49 6.89 2.74 -7.37
C LYS A 49 8.02 3.04 -6.39
N SER A 50 7.82 2.75 -5.11
CA SER A 50 8.85 2.91 -4.06
C SER A 50 8.82 1.74 -3.08
N GLN A 51 9.72 1.75 -2.11
CA GLN A 51 9.80 0.70 -1.11
C GLN A 51 8.63 0.78 -0.13
N LYS A 52 8.38 -0.31 0.61
CA LYS A 52 7.29 -0.40 1.60
C LYS A 52 7.33 0.73 2.65
N TRP A 53 8.53 1.16 3.06
CA TRP A 53 8.76 2.04 4.21
C TRP A 53 8.50 3.51 3.91
N ASP A 54 8.53 3.91 2.62
CA ASP A 54 8.35 5.31 2.19
C ASP A 54 6.87 5.73 2.10
N PHE A 55 5.95 4.80 2.36
CA PHE A 55 4.52 5.01 2.17
C PHE A 55 3.75 4.91 3.48
N ILE A 56 2.73 5.75 3.58
CA ILE A 56 1.67 5.63 4.56
C ILE A 56 0.66 4.62 4.02
N ARG A 57 0.34 3.60 4.83
CA ARG A 57 -0.70 2.63 4.50
C ARG A 57 -2.05 3.10 5.07
N ILE A 58 -3.06 3.09 4.23
CA ILE A 58 -4.47 3.26 4.60
C ILE A 58 -5.10 1.86 4.53
N GLY A 59 -5.37 1.25 5.68
CA GLY A 59 -6.03 -0.04 5.81
C GLY A 59 -7.54 0.10 5.93
N HIS A 60 -8.28 -0.85 5.35
CA HIS A 60 -9.71 -1.02 5.54
C HIS A 60 -9.97 -2.39 6.17
N THR A 61 -10.48 -2.37 7.41
CA THR A 61 -10.84 -3.58 8.14
C THR A 61 -12.18 -4.15 7.68
N LYS A 62 -12.50 -5.38 8.09
CA LYS A 62 -13.79 -6.00 7.78
C LYS A 62 -14.96 -5.29 8.48
N ASP A 63 -14.69 -4.67 9.63
CA ASP A 63 -15.62 -3.84 10.40
C ASP A 63 -15.91 -2.48 9.75
N GLY A 64 -15.40 -2.25 8.53
CA GLY A 64 -15.64 -1.03 7.78
C GLY A 64 -14.89 0.18 8.33
N ARG A 65 -13.90 0.02 9.22
CA ARG A 65 -13.09 1.12 9.76
C ARG A 65 -11.87 1.38 8.86
N LEU A 66 -11.48 2.65 8.76
CA LEU A 66 -10.25 3.07 8.08
C LEU A 66 -9.16 3.29 9.12
N LEU A 67 -8.00 2.66 8.90
CA LEU A 67 -6.83 2.77 9.76
C LEU A 67 -5.68 3.36 8.98
N ILE A 68 -4.95 4.30 9.58
CA ILE A 68 -3.73 4.86 9.02
C ILE A 68 -2.55 4.29 9.79
N SER A 69 -1.56 3.74 9.09
CA SER A 69 -0.40 3.13 9.75
C SER A 69 0.89 3.37 8.95
N LEU A 70 1.96 3.73 9.66
CA LEU A 70 3.31 3.92 9.11
C LEU A 70 4.08 2.60 8.99
N GLU A 71 3.85 1.65 9.93
CA GLU A 71 4.57 0.36 9.95
C GLU A 71 4.13 -0.62 8.85
N ALA A 72 3.10 -0.25 8.07
CA ALA A 72 2.49 -1.06 7.02
C ALA A 72 2.17 -2.51 7.45
N LYS A 73 1.93 -2.70 8.75
CA LYS A 73 1.26 -3.84 9.37
C LYS A 73 -0.19 -3.45 9.59
N GLY A 74 -1.12 -4.30 9.17
CA GLY A 74 -2.54 -4.02 9.30
C GLY A 74 -3.35 -5.03 8.53
N GLU A 75 -4.48 -5.39 9.11
CA GLU A 75 -5.40 -6.37 8.54
C GLU A 75 -6.23 -5.74 7.41
N GLY A 76 -6.69 -6.59 6.48
CA GLY A 76 -7.58 -6.18 5.41
C GLY A 76 -6.91 -5.54 4.18
N ARG A 77 -7.72 -4.83 3.38
CA ARG A 77 -7.30 -4.22 2.10
C ARG A 77 -6.57 -2.91 2.38
N GLY A 78 -5.42 -2.72 1.75
CA GLY A 78 -4.55 -1.57 1.99
C GLY A 78 -4.33 -0.75 0.73
N ALA A 79 -4.35 0.56 0.90
CA ALA A 79 -3.99 1.59 -0.07
C ALA A 79 -2.67 2.25 0.37
N TYR A 80 -1.76 2.54 -0.55
CA TYR A 80 -0.47 3.17 -0.25
C TYR A 80 -0.42 4.60 -0.79
N VAL A 81 0.02 5.55 0.04
CA VAL A 81 0.08 6.98 -0.29
C VAL A 81 1.41 7.56 0.21
N CYS A 82 2.04 8.45 -0.58
CA CYS A 82 3.23 9.17 -0.14
C CYS A 82 2.90 10.17 0.98
N PRO A 83 3.83 10.45 1.91
CA PRO A 83 3.72 11.53 2.89
C PRO A 83 3.91 12.92 2.24
N ASN A 84 3.11 13.24 1.22
CA ASN A 84 3.16 14.48 0.48
C ASN A 84 1.76 15.05 0.33
N GLN A 85 1.59 16.35 0.57
CA GLN A 85 0.28 17.03 0.45
C GLN A 85 -0.36 16.80 -0.93
N ARG A 86 0.42 16.88 -2.02
CA ARG A 86 -0.06 16.60 -3.38
C ARG A 86 -0.61 15.18 -3.55
N CYS A 87 0.08 14.19 -2.97
CA CYS A 87 -0.35 12.78 -3.05
C CYS A 87 -1.59 12.52 -2.21
N ILE A 88 -1.70 13.17 -1.04
CA ILE A 88 -2.88 13.09 -0.18
C ILE A 88 -4.09 13.66 -0.92
N GLN A 89 -4.00 14.88 -1.46
CA GLN A 89 -5.09 15.50 -2.24
C GLN A 89 -5.52 14.62 -3.43
N ALA A 90 -4.55 14.06 -4.17
CA ALA A 90 -4.83 13.16 -5.28
C ALA A 90 -5.45 11.82 -4.85
N ALA A 91 -5.14 11.36 -3.63
CA ALA A 91 -5.70 10.13 -3.05
C ALA A 91 -7.13 10.34 -2.52
N MET A 92 -7.52 11.56 -2.13
CA MET A 92 -8.87 11.87 -1.62
C MET A 92 -9.98 11.84 -2.68
N ASN A 93 -9.69 11.41 -3.90
CA ASN A 93 -10.72 11.22 -4.91
C ASN A 93 -11.55 9.96 -4.58
N PRO A 94 -12.87 10.08 -4.36
CA PRO A 94 -13.72 8.97 -3.94
C PRO A 94 -13.68 7.80 -4.94
N LYS A 95 -13.59 8.09 -6.25
CA LYS A 95 -13.50 7.06 -7.29
C LYS A 95 -12.24 6.19 -7.14
N LYS A 96 -11.11 6.80 -6.75
CA LYS A 96 -9.85 6.08 -6.56
C LYS A 96 -9.89 5.24 -5.29
N LEU A 97 -10.26 5.84 -4.16
CA LEU A 97 -10.33 5.13 -2.88
C LEU A 97 -11.30 3.95 -2.93
N ASN A 98 -12.49 4.17 -3.50
CA ASN A 98 -13.50 3.12 -3.63
C ASN A 98 -12.99 1.95 -4.50
N LYS A 99 -12.21 2.23 -5.55
CA LYS A 99 -11.58 1.19 -6.38
C LYS A 99 -10.53 0.36 -5.63
N PHE A 100 -9.65 1.02 -4.86
CA PHE A 100 -8.55 0.33 -4.16
C PHE A 100 -9.01 -0.39 -2.90
N LEU A 101 -9.94 0.20 -2.14
CA LEU A 101 -10.48 -0.38 -0.91
C LEU A 101 -11.68 -1.30 -1.20
N ARG A 102 -12.26 -1.23 -2.41
CA ARG A 102 -13.45 -1.97 -2.84
C ARG A 102 -14.63 -1.77 -1.87
N THR A 103 -14.83 -0.53 -1.46
CA THR A 103 -15.89 -0.11 -0.56
C THR A 103 -16.47 1.21 -1.04
N GLN A 104 -17.70 1.54 -0.67
CA GLN A 104 -18.24 2.88 -0.87
C GLN A 104 -17.91 3.69 0.39
N LEU A 105 -17.05 4.70 0.25
CA LEU A 105 -16.76 5.65 1.31
C LEU A 105 -17.58 6.91 1.13
N ASP A 106 -18.22 7.35 2.21
CA ASP A 106 -18.87 8.66 2.30
C ASP A 106 -17.86 9.80 2.29
N GLN A 107 -18.33 10.97 1.87
CA GLN A 107 -17.51 12.17 1.76
C GLN A 107 -16.95 12.62 3.13
N ASP A 108 -17.75 12.49 4.20
CA ASP A 108 -17.33 12.84 5.56
C ASP A 108 -16.15 11.99 6.04
N ARG A 109 -16.17 10.70 5.70
CA ARG A 109 -15.11 9.76 6.05
C ARG A 109 -13.82 10.08 5.32
N ILE A 110 -13.91 10.48 4.05
CA ILE A 110 -12.77 10.93 3.24
C ILE A 110 -12.19 12.22 3.82
N ASN A 111 -13.04 13.17 4.23
CA ASN A 111 -12.60 14.43 4.83
C ASN A 111 -11.89 14.18 6.18
N SER A 112 -12.43 13.31 7.03
CA SER A 112 -11.78 12.91 8.28
C SER A 112 -10.42 12.24 8.03
N LEU A 113 -10.32 11.35 7.04
CA LEU A 113 -9.06 10.72 6.65
C LEU A 113 -8.02 11.75 6.18
N LYS A 114 -8.45 12.75 5.41
CA LYS A 114 -7.59 13.85 4.95
C LYS A 114 -7.04 14.64 6.12
N ALA A 115 -7.88 15.01 7.09
CA ALA A 115 -7.47 15.74 8.27
C ALA A 115 -6.41 14.96 9.07
N GLN A 116 -6.65 13.67 9.33
CA GLN A 116 -5.71 12.80 10.03
C GLN A 116 -4.35 12.68 9.31
N LEU A 117 -4.36 12.53 7.97
CA LEU A 117 -3.11 12.48 7.19
C LEU A 117 -2.33 13.81 7.22
N LEU A 118 -3.03 14.95 7.18
CA LEU A 118 -2.40 16.26 7.29
C LEU A 118 -1.81 16.50 8.68
N GLU A 119 -2.51 16.07 9.73
CA GLU A 119 -2.04 16.14 11.11
C GLU A 119 -0.76 15.31 11.31
N LEU A 120 -0.69 14.12 10.72
CA LEU A 120 0.53 13.28 10.74
C LEU A 120 1.73 13.98 10.07
N LEU A 121 1.51 14.75 9.00
CA LEU A 121 2.57 15.57 8.41
C LEU A 121 3.00 16.71 9.33
N GLY A 122 2.06 17.31 10.08
CA GLY A 122 2.33 18.37 11.04
C GLY A 122 3.18 17.90 12.22
N LYS A 123 2.92 16.69 12.75
CA LYS A 123 3.64 16.11 13.89
C LYS A 123 5.08 15.68 13.58
N SER A 124 5.41 15.52 12.29
CA SER A 124 6.75 15.11 11.83
C SER A 124 7.78 16.26 11.85
N ARG A 125 7.39 17.49 12.27
CA ARG A 125 8.28 18.65 12.43
C ARG A 125 8.88 18.77 13.84
N GLY A 126 9.18 17.65 14.48
CA GLY A 126 9.99 17.60 15.70
C GLY A 126 11.20 16.68 15.49
N GLY A 127 12.33 17.27 15.07
CA GLY A 127 13.68 16.69 15.21
C GLY A 127 14.24 15.88 14.03
N ILE A 128 14.82 16.58 13.03
CA ILE A 128 16.20 16.32 12.59
C ILE A 128 16.78 17.65 12.07
N ASP A 129 17.41 18.38 12.96
CA ASP A 129 18.48 19.34 12.70
C ASP A 129 19.68 18.60 12.05
N ASN A 130 19.56 18.27 10.77
CA ASN A 130 20.76 18.18 9.93
C ASN A 130 21.03 19.58 9.38
N GLY A 131 21.63 20.41 10.21
CA GLY A 131 22.33 21.61 9.78
C GLY A 131 23.49 21.22 8.84
N LYS A 132 23.18 20.99 7.56
CA LYS A 132 24.17 21.20 6.50
C LYS A 132 24.28 22.71 6.32
N ILE A 133 25.19 23.30 7.09
CA ILE A 133 25.72 24.63 6.84
C ILE A 133 26.36 24.58 5.45
N GLN A 134 25.75 25.38 4.58
CA GLN A 134 26.29 26.12 3.45
C GLN A 134 27.15 25.40 2.41
N LYS A 135 26.68 25.56 1.17
CA LYS A 135 27.51 25.59 -0.02
C LYS A 135 28.50 26.74 0.12
N GLU A 136 29.78 26.47 -0.06
CA GLU A 136 30.71 27.45 -0.60
C GLU A 136 31.19 26.93 -1.96
N ASN A 137 31.05 27.79 -2.96
CA ASN A 137 31.48 27.56 -4.33
C ASN A 137 32.96 27.96 -4.45
N GLY A 138 33.74 27.20 -5.23
CA GLY A 138 34.96 27.68 -5.93
C GLY A 138 36.27 27.72 -5.15
N GLU A 139 37.18 26.79 -5.39
CA GLU A 139 38.34 26.94 -6.29
C GLU A 139 39.10 25.60 -6.33
N SER A 140 39.65 25.22 -7.48
CA SER A 140 40.44 24.00 -7.69
C SER A 140 41.91 24.25 -7.31
N PRO A 141 42.52 23.48 -6.37
CA PRO A 141 43.94 23.64 -6.02
C PRO A 141 44.93 22.69 -6.73
N TYR A 142 44.54 22.03 -7.82
CA TYR A 142 45.52 21.31 -8.66
C TYR A 142 45.91 22.15 -9.87
N ASP A 143 46.56 23.28 -9.56
CA ASP A 143 47.71 23.84 -10.26
C ASP A 143 48.75 24.20 -9.18
#